data_AF-A0A838GRI7-F1
#
_entry.id   AF-A0A838GRI7-F1
#
_cell.length_a   1.000
_cell.length_b   1.000
_cell.length_c   1.000
_cell.angle_alpha   90.00
_cell.angle_beta   90.00
_cell.angle_gamma   90.00
#
_symmetry.space_group_name_H-M   'P 1'
#
loop_
_entity.id
_entity.type
_entity.pdbx_description
1 polymer ?
#
loop_
_entity_poly.entity_id
_entity_poly.type
_entity_poly.pdbx_seq_one_letter_code
_entity_poly.pdbx_strand_id
1 'polypeptide(L)'
;RSLSVTMTGARVATVPYDEPLPPEAGSVVLSLGDATGSVFTTGATDVPFDGAEREVVFDLGDLAAGDTGQAGALPSYPLRLVGGRITLPADSLLRASAENPEATGLVTLRASVLVGALQADGTPVDLPDDLSWASEVNLSDFLEPSSVDVSRADGTIGGLAVTGGTPFSGFFQSEVSVSLRPLSDPPTLPVVLDREAAAAGAAQIGDNLSLAIAGDVFAAEVTGIVEAFPATGTGDGAVLLDYQTLADARWLSGGVTTEPSEWWLASSASGVTADALAAAPQLATNVVVHDELVGQFQQDPLGATTLGALLAGFVAALGFAAVGFTLNLVIGARERLTELAVLRALGVSRRQVLGMLLVEQAFLIGMSLGVGLLIGVVVSALVVPLVVLSPSALQVVPPVLLDVPWLTLAVTAIATASALGGLVVVAANRLQRGGLGSALRLGEDG
;
A
#
# COMPACT_ATOMS: atom_id res chain seq x y z
N ARG A 1 23.78 18.92 -20.48
CA ARG A 1 22.99 19.64 -21.50
C ARG A 1 22.35 20.79 -20.77
N SER A 2 22.45 22.01 -21.28
CA SER A 2 21.87 23.18 -20.63
C SER A 2 20.70 23.70 -21.45
N LEU A 3 19.75 24.32 -20.76
CA LEU A 3 18.65 25.03 -21.38
C LEU A 3 18.72 26.48 -20.92
N SER A 4 18.89 27.42 -21.85
CA SER A 4 18.90 28.84 -21.54
C SER A 4 17.59 29.50 -21.99
N VAL A 5 17.08 30.35 -21.12
CA VAL A 5 15.87 31.13 -21.29
C VAL A 5 16.25 32.59 -21.18
N THR A 6 16.12 33.37 -22.25
CA THR A 6 16.22 34.82 -22.15
C THR A 6 14.89 35.35 -21.65
N MET A 7 14.89 36.02 -20.50
CA MET A 7 13.69 36.56 -19.86
C MET A 7 13.87 38.06 -19.60
N THR A 8 12.88 38.87 -19.93
CA THR A 8 12.76 40.23 -19.40
C THR A 8 11.94 40.14 -18.11
N GLY A 9 12.57 40.56 -17.01
CA GLY A 9 11.95 40.51 -15.68
C GLY A 9 10.66 41.31 -15.62
N ALA A 10 9.72 40.85 -14.79
CA ALA A 10 8.45 41.55 -14.59
C ALA A 10 8.65 42.95 -14.04
N ARG A 11 7.92 43.89 -14.62
CA ARG A 11 7.63 45.17 -13.98
C ARG A 11 6.37 45.00 -13.14
N VAL A 12 6.47 45.27 -11.84
CA VAL A 12 5.33 45.26 -10.91
C VAL A 12 4.94 46.70 -10.60
N ALA A 13 3.67 47.04 -10.86
CA ALA A 13 3.10 48.36 -10.58
C ALA A 13 1.75 48.20 -9.85
N THR A 14 1.40 49.18 -9.01
CA THR A 14 0.16 49.20 -8.21
C THR A 14 -0.73 50.36 -8.66
N VAL A 15 -1.87 50.15 -9.30
CA VAL A 15 -2.75 51.29 -9.64
C VAL A 15 -3.38 51.85 -8.35
N PRO A 16 -3.32 53.18 -8.08
CA PRO A 16 -3.09 54.28 -9.03
C PRO A 16 -1.63 54.77 -9.16
N TYR A 17 -0.68 54.18 -8.45
CA TYR A 17 0.73 54.56 -8.45
C TYR A 17 1.55 53.68 -9.41
N ASP A 18 1.90 54.20 -10.58
CA ASP A 18 2.83 53.55 -11.53
C ASP A 18 4.29 53.52 -11.00
N GLU A 19 4.47 53.62 -9.66
CA GLU A 19 5.74 53.52 -8.99
C GLU A 19 6.21 52.05 -8.99
N PRO A 20 7.43 51.79 -9.50
CA PRO A 20 7.99 50.46 -9.46
C PRO A 20 8.26 50.06 -8.01
N LEU A 21 7.76 48.88 -7.62
CA LEU A 21 8.12 48.27 -6.34
C LEU A 21 9.63 47.95 -6.30
N PRO A 22 10.25 47.89 -5.11
CA PRO A 22 11.62 47.44 -4.98
C PRO A 22 11.79 46.06 -5.64
N PRO A 23 12.94 45.81 -6.30
CA PRO A 23 13.16 44.56 -7.00
C PRO A 23 13.15 43.40 -6.00
N GLU A 24 12.21 42.49 -6.16
CA GLU A 24 12.18 41.22 -5.45
C GLU A 24 12.70 40.10 -6.37
N ALA A 25 13.34 39.10 -5.76
CA ALA A 25 13.71 37.88 -6.45
C ALA A 25 12.51 36.93 -6.35
N GLY A 26 11.95 36.56 -7.48
CA GLY A 26 11.03 35.44 -7.57
C GLY A 26 11.76 34.23 -8.16
N SER A 27 11.11 33.08 -8.14
CA SER A 27 11.67 31.84 -8.65
C SER A 27 11.02 31.44 -9.96
N VAL A 28 11.85 30.90 -10.86
CA VAL A 28 11.39 30.31 -12.12
C VAL A 28 11.73 28.82 -12.10
N VAL A 29 10.74 28.01 -12.46
CA VAL A 29 10.84 26.56 -12.61
C VAL A 29 10.34 26.21 -14.00
N LEU A 30 11.05 25.34 -14.71
CA LEU A 30 10.62 24.83 -16.00
C LEU A 30 10.14 23.39 -15.86
N SER A 31 9.14 23.02 -16.66
CA SER A 31 8.58 21.68 -16.67
C SER A 31 8.87 20.99 -18.00
N LEU A 32 9.52 19.84 -17.90
CA LEU A 32 10.04 19.07 -19.02
C LEU A 32 9.36 17.71 -19.07
N GLY A 33 8.70 17.42 -20.20
CA GLY A 33 8.16 16.11 -20.50
C GLY A 33 9.23 15.21 -21.12
N ASP A 34 9.27 13.96 -20.71
CA ASP A 34 10.23 12.96 -21.21
C ASP A 34 9.61 12.07 -22.30
N ALA A 35 10.38 11.12 -22.84
CA ALA A 35 9.91 10.22 -23.90
C ALA A 35 8.78 9.26 -23.45
N THR A 36 8.58 9.10 -22.15
CA THR A 36 7.54 8.24 -21.55
C THR A 36 6.27 9.01 -21.21
N GLY A 37 6.28 10.33 -21.37
CA GLY A 37 5.19 11.23 -20.99
C GLY A 37 5.30 11.77 -19.57
N SER A 38 6.32 11.38 -18.80
CA SER A 38 6.51 11.84 -17.42
C SER A 38 6.98 13.29 -17.41
N VAL A 39 6.41 14.12 -16.53
CA VAL A 39 6.75 15.54 -16.38
C VAL A 39 7.69 15.74 -15.19
N PHE A 40 8.82 16.38 -15.44
CA PHE A 40 9.85 16.72 -14.45
C PHE A 40 10.00 18.22 -14.31
N THR A 41 10.36 18.71 -13.13
CA THR A 41 10.64 20.13 -12.91
C THR A 41 12.13 20.40 -12.69
N THR A 42 12.65 21.48 -13.27
CA THR A 42 14.00 21.97 -12.95
C THR A 42 14.06 22.49 -11.51
N GLY A 43 15.26 22.62 -10.96
CA GLY A 43 15.47 23.39 -9.73
C GLY A 43 14.93 24.82 -9.88
N ALA A 44 14.42 25.37 -8.77
CA ALA A 44 13.98 26.76 -8.71
C ALA A 44 15.18 27.69 -8.90
N THR A 45 15.11 28.57 -9.90
CA THR A 45 16.16 29.55 -10.18
C THR A 45 15.66 30.94 -9.84
N ASP A 46 16.38 31.64 -8.96
CA ASP A 46 16.04 33.00 -8.56
C ASP A 46 16.31 33.99 -9.70
N VAL A 47 15.28 34.74 -10.07
CA VAL A 47 15.33 35.79 -11.07
C VAL A 47 14.88 37.09 -10.42
N PRO A 48 15.69 38.16 -10.42
CA PRO A 48 15.24 39.46 -9.95
C PRO A 48 14.28 40.10 -10.96
N PHE A 49 13.16 40.58 -10.46
CA PHE A 49 12.10 41.20 -11.25
C PHE A 49 12.28 42.73 -11.28
N ASP A 50 13.33 43.20 -11.96
CA ASP A 50 13.73 44.61 -12.06
C ASP A 50 13.43 45.26 -13.42
N GLY A 51 12.74 44.54 -14.32
CA GLY A 51 12.46 44.98 -15.68
C GLY A 51 13.64 44.84 -16.67
N ALA A 52 14.80 44.37 -16.23
CA ALA A 52 15.94 44.14 -17.11
C ALA A 52 15.81 42.81 -17.88
N GLU A 53 16.33 42.77 -19.10
CA GLU A 53 16.49 41.54 -19.86
C GLU A 53 17.71 40.77 -19.35
N ARG A 54 17.53 39.48 -19.04
CA ARG A 54 18.54 38.59 -18.49
C ARG A 54 18.45 37.22 -19.13
N GLU A 55 19.60 36.61 -19.36
CA GLU A 55 19.68 35.20 -19.69
C GLU A 55 19.70 34.37 -18.41
N VAL A 56 18.74 33.46 -18.27
CA VAL A 56 18.62 32.51 -17.17
C VAL A 56 18.99 31.13 -17.72
N VAL A 57 20.03 30.52 -17.15
CA VAL A 57 20.53 29.22 -17.59
C VAL A 57 20.12 28.16 -16.57
N PHE A 58 19.39 27.15 -17.03
CA PHE A 58 19.00 25.99 -16.26
C PHE A 58 19.94 24.83 -16.61
N ASP A 59 20.64 24.31 -15.60
CA ASP A 59 21.44 23.09 -15.76
C ASP A 59 20.52 21.86 -15.67
N LEU A 60 20.47 21.06 -16.74
CA LEU A 60 19.70 19.81 -16.73
C LEU A 60 20.51 18.65 -16.13
N GLY A 61 21.76 18.89 -15.73
CA GLY A 61 22.58 17.95 -14.98
C GLY A 61 21.93 17.54 -13.66
N ASP A 62 21.24 18.47 -13.00
CA ASP A 62 20.61 18.24 -11.69
C ASP A 62 19.43 17.26 -11.79
N LEU A 63 18.70 17.30 -12.91
CA LEU A 63 17.66 16.30 -13.24
C LEU A 63 18.24 14.90 -13.47
N ALA A 64 19.46 14.82 -14.00
CA ALA A 64 20.18 13.56 -14.19
C ALA A 64 20.88 13.08 -12.91
N ALA A 65 21.09 13.97 -11.94
CA ALA A 65 21.69 13.67 -10.64
C ALA A 65 20.65 13.33 -9.56
N GLY A 66 19.36 13.61 -9.80
CA GLY A 66 18.28 13.46 -8.82
C GLY A 66 18.30 14.52 -7.72
N ASP A 67 18.94 15.66 -7.97
CA ASP A 67 19.14 16.75 -6.99
C ASP A 67 18.01 17.80 -7.02
N THR A 68 16.94 17.52 -7.76
CA THR A 68 15.76 18.40 -7.90
C THR A 68 14.78 18.28 -6.72
N GLY A 69 15.13 17.52 -5.68
CA GLY A 69 14.20 17.16 -4.60
C GLY A 69 13.17 16.09 -4.98
N GLN A 70 13.12 15.69 -6.26
CA GLN A 70 12.29 14.59 -6.75
C GLN A 70 13.11 13.31 -6.73
N ALA A 71 12.94 12.50 -5.68
CA ALA A 71 13.72 11.27 -5.54
C ALA A 71 13.22 10.18 -6.51
N GLY A 72 14.13 9.59 -7.29
CA GLY A 72 13.96 8.23 -7.81
C GLY A 72 13.53 8.03 -9.28
N ALA A 73 13.52 9.06 -10.13
CA ALA A 73 13.30 8.87 -11.57
C ALA A 73 14.26 9.71 -12.42
N LEU A 74 15.11 9.04 -13.20
CA LEU A 74 15.91 9.69 -14.24
C LEU A 74 15.04 9.91 -15.47
N PRO A 75 15.10 11.09 -16.10
CA PRO A 75 14.22 11.38 -17.22
C PRO A 75 14.68 10.66 -18.49
N SER A 76 13.72 10.13 -19.26
CA SER A 76 13.99 9.46 -20.53
C SER A 76 14.09 10.44 -21.69
N TYR A 77 15.22 10.45 -22.40
CA TYR A 77 15.40 11.33 -23.55
C TYR A 77 14.61 10.87 -24.79
N PRO A 78 14.14 11.79 -25.65
CA PRO A 78 14.34 13.24 -25.61
C PRO A 78 13.41 13.96 -24.63
N LEU A 79 13.91 15.05 -24.05
CA LEU A 79 13.11 15.97 -23.23
C LEU A 79 12.45 17.03 -24.10
N ARG A 80 11.27 17.47 -23.70
CA ARG A 80 10.47 18.51 -24.36
C ARG A 80 9.99 19.50 -23.31
N LEU A 81 10.01 20.79 -23.60
CA LEU A 81 9.40 21.78 -22.72
C LEU A 81 7.87 21.66 -22.82
N VAL A 82 7.21 21.39 -21.70
CA VAL A 82 5.75 21.23 -21.61
C VAL A 82 5.10 22.32 -20.76
N GLY A 83 5.89 23.08 -20.01
CA GLY A 83 5.39 24.19 -19.21
C GLY A 83 6.45 24.79 -18.29
N GLY A 84 5.98 25.50 -17.28
CA GLY A 84 6.82 26.12 -16.26
C GLY A 84 5.99 26.85 -15.22
N ARG A 85 6.62 27.23 -14.12
CA ARG A 85 5.99 28.03 -13.06
C ARG A 85 6.89 29.20 -12.73
N ILE A 86 6.28 30.37 -12.60
CA ILE A 86 6.94 31.57 -12.09
C ILE A 86 6.27 31.91 -10.77
N THR A 87 7.05 31.98 -9.71
CA THR A 87 6.59 32.33 -8.38
C THR A 87 7.17 33.67 -7.97
N LEU A 88 6.31 34.61 -7.63
CA LEU A 88 6.66 35.93 -7.17
C LEU A 88 6.35 36.01 -5.67
N PRO A 89 7.33 36.35 -4.81
CA PRO A 89 7.00 36.72 -3.45
C PRO A 89 6.09 37.95 -3.48
N ALA A 90 5.10 37.98 -2.58
CA ALA A 90 4.15 39.09 -2.49
C ALA A 90 4.39 39.97 -1.25
N ASP A 91 5.58 39.89 -0.64
CA ASP A 91 5.93 40.69 0.53
C ASP A 91 5.96 42.19 0.22
N SER A 92 6.54 42.58 -0.93
CA SER A 92 6.48 43.96 -1.43
C SER A 92 5.06 44.39 -1.79
N LEU A 93 4.28 43.47 -2.39
CA LEU A 93 2.88 43.67 -2.76
C LEU A 93 2.02 44.01 -1.53
N LEU A 94 2.21 43.26 -0.44
CA LEU A 94 1.52 43.47 0.82
C LEU A 94 1.99 44.72 1.57
N ARG A 95 3.30 45.03 1.58
CA ARG A 95 3.79 46.28 2.18
C ARG A 95 3.19 47.50 1.51
N ALA A 96 3.14 47.52 0.18
CA ALA A 96 2.52 48.62 -0.56
C ALA A 96 1.02 48.78 -0.24
N SER A 97 0.30 47.67 -0.04
CA SER A 97 -1.11 47.71 0.41
C SER A 97 -1.25 48.17 1.87
N ALA A 98 -0.33 47.77 2.76
CA ALA A 98 -0.39 48.08 4.19
C ALA A 98 0.01 49.54 4.50
N GLU A 99 0.91 50.13 3.72
CA GLU A 99 1.36 51.52 3.86
C GLU A 99 0.29 52.54 3.47
N ASN A 100 -0.74 52.14 2.71
CA ASN A 100 -1.77 53.05 2.21
C ASN A 100 -3.22 52.56 2.49
N PRO A 101 -3.64 52.44 3.76
CA PRO A 101 -4.93 51.87 4.15
C PRO A 101 -6.16 52.72 3.77
N GLU A 102 -5.97 54.00 3.41
CA GLU A 102 -7.05 54.86 2.89
C GLU A 102 -7.39 54.56 1.41
N ALA A 103 -6.51 53.86 0.69
CA ALA A 103 -6.78 53.30 -0.64
C ALA A 103 -7.69 52.06 -0.52
N THR A 104 -8.93 52.28 -0.08
CA THR A 104 -10.02 51.27 -0.01
C THR A 104 -10.46 50.77 -1.40
N GLY A 105 -9.74 51.15 -2.47
CA GLY A 105 -10.00 50.75 -3.84
C GLY A 105 -8.92 49.80 -4.35
N LEU A 106 -9.32 48.55 -4.58
CA LEU A 106 -8.80 47.62 -5.59
C LEU A 106 -7.37 47.94 -6.08
N VAL A 107 -6.36 47.50 -5.31
CA VAL A 107 -4.95 47.59 -5.73
C VAL A 107 -4.78 46.69 -6.94
N THR A 108 -4.79 47.26 -8.14
CA THR A 108 -4.55 46.51 -9.39
C THR A 108 -3.07 46.27 -9.54
N LEU A 109 -2.67 45.02 -9.43
CA LEU A 109 -1.33 44.58 -9.78
C LEU A 109 -1.21 44.40 -11.29
N ARG A 110 -0.02 44.63 -11.83
CA ARG A 110 0.34 44.21 -13.17
C ARG A 110 1.77 43.68 -13.09
N ALA A 111 1.95 42.38 -13.30
CA ALA A 111 3.25 41.75 -13.44
C ALA A 111 3.37 41.20 -14.85
N SER A 112 4.46 41.53 -15.57
CA SER A 112 4.68 41.11 -16.96
C SER A 112 6.00 40.42 -17.22
N VAL A 113 5.97 39.09 -17.33
CA VAL A 113 7.15 38.30 -17.68
C VAL A 113 7.18 38.09 -19.18
N LEU A 114 8.28 38.49 -19.83
CA LEU A 114 8.49 38.27 -21.24
C LEU A 114 9.62 37.25 -21.43
N VAL A 115 9.36 36.14 -22.09
CA VAL A 115 10.39 35.16 -22.42
C VAL A 115 10.82 35.41 -23.86
N GLY A 116 11.99 36.03 -24.05
CA GLY A 116 12.52 36.48 -25.33
C GLY A 116 13.08 35.38 -26.23
N ALA A 117 13.64 34.31 -25.67
CA ALA A 117 14.14 33.17 -26.43
C ALA A 117 14.33 31.92 -25.55
N LEU A 118 14.14 30.75 -26.14
CA LEU A 118 14.45 29.45 -25.53
C LEU A 118 15.49 28.72 -26.37
N GLN A 119 16.61 28.32 -25.77
CA GLN A 119 17.68 27.61 -26.46
C GLN A 119 18.14 26.39 -25.64
N ALA A 120 18.35 25.26 -26.31
CA ALA A 120 18.98 24.07 -25.74
C ALA A 120 20.34 23.87 -26.37
N ASP A 121 21.40 23.89 -25.56
CA ASP A 121 22.80 23.81 -26.00
C ASP A 121 23.10 24.78 -27.19
N GLY A 122 22.50 25.98 -27.17
CA GLY A 122 22.64 27.02 -28.22
C GLY A 122 21.78 26.82 -29.48
N THR A 123 20.91 25.82 -29.50
CA THR A 123 19.94 25.60 -30.60
C THR A 123 18.56 26.12 -30.17
N PRO A 124 17.88 26.94 -30.98
CA PRO A 124 16.52 27.38 -30.68
C PRO A 124 15.57 26.20 -30.46
N VAL A 125 14.74 26.27 -29.41
CA VAL A 125 13.73 25.26 -29.12
C VAL A 125 12.36 25.86 -29.39
N ASP A 126 11.62 25.24 -30.31
CA ASP A 126 10.24 25.62 -30.60
C ASP A 126 9.34 25.23 -29.42
N LEU A 127 8.45 26.14 -29.06
CA LEU A 127 7.44 25.91 -28.03
C LEU A 127 6.22 25.21 -28.63
N PRO A 128 5.60 24.29 -27.89
CA PRO A 128 4.33 23.70 -28.29
C PRO A 128 3.27 24.77 -28.66
N ASP A 129 2.46 24.48 -29.68
CA ASP A 129 1.43 25.39 -30.18
C ASP A 129 0.19 25.44 -29.28
N ASP A 130 0.00 24.42 -28.44
CA ASP A 130 -1.10 24.22 -27.49
C ASP A 130 -0.80 24.79 -26.09
N LEU A 131 0.36 25.40 -25.90
CA LEU A 131 0.77 25.96 -24.61
C LEU A 131 0.03 27.27 -24.34
N SER A 132 -0.79 27.25 -23.30
CA SER A 132 -1.52 28.41 -22.76
C SER A 132 -1.07 28.68 -21.33
N TRP A 133 -1.64 29.70 -20.69
CA TRP A 133 -1.27 30.05 -19.32
C TRP A 133 -2.45 29.82 -18.39
N ALA A 134 -2.17 29.19 -17.25
CA ALA A 134 -3.07 29.18 -16.12
C ALA A 134 -2.42 30.03 -15.00
N SER A 135 -3.17 30.98 -14.48
CA SER A 135 -2.74 31.68 -13.27
C SER A 135 -3.29 30.95 -12.06
N GLU A 136 -2.45 30.68 -11.07
CA GLU A 136 -2.88 30.11 -9.80
C GLU A 136 -2.36 30.99 -8.67
N VAL A 137 -3.25 31.84 -8.14
CA VAL A 137 -2.90 32.80 -7.10
C VAL A 137 -3.11 32.14 -5.74
N ASN A 138 -2.01 31.71 -5.11
CA ASN A 138 -2.05 31.09 -3.79
C ASN A 138 -1.96 32.16 -2.68
N LEU A 139 -3.09 32.84 -2.50
CA LEU A 139 -3.33 33.79 -1.41
C LEU A 139 -4.52 33.26 -0.64
N SER A 140 -4.31 32.29 0.27
CA SER A 140 -5.30 31.80 1.23
C SER A 140 -6.74 32.16 0.82
N ASP A 141 -7.29 31.53 -0.22
CA ASP A 141 -8.66 31.65 -0.75
C ASP A 141 -9.25 33.03 -1.15
N PHE A 142 -8.50 34.14 -1.23
CA PHE A 142 -9.13 35.48 -1.33
C PHE A 142 -8.79 36.36 -2.56
N LEU A 143 -8.00 35.87 -3.53
CA LEU A 143 -7.74 36.62 -4.78
C LEU A 143 -8.09 35.81 -6.03
N GLU A 144 -9.16 36.22 -6.71
CA GLU A 144 -9.43 35.81 -8.09
C GLU A 144 -8.83 36.84 -9.06
N PRO A 145 -8.01 36.43 -10.04
CA PRO A 145 -7.51 37.33 -11.07
C PRO A 145 -8.67 37.84 -11.92
N SER A 146 -8.78 39.16 -12.07
CA SER A 146 -9.85 39.80 -12.87
C SER A 146 -9.59 39.74 -14.38
N SER A 147 -8.32 39.69 -14.78
CA SER A 147 -7.91 39.41 -16.15
C SER A 147 -6.48 38.89 -16.18
N VAL A 148 -6.22 37.91 -17.04
CA VAL A 148 -4.89 37.46 -17.44
C VAL A 148 -4.83 37.63 -18.95
N ASP A 149 -4.04 38.59 -19.42
CA ASP A 149 -3.76 38.75 -20.85
C ASP A 149 -2.45 38.04 -21.18
N VAL A 150 -2.47 37.30 -22.28
CA VAL A 150 -1.36 36.51 -22.78
C VAL A 150 -1.34 36.68 -24.29
N SER A 151 -0.24 37.21 -24.80
CA SER A 151 -0.03 37.32 -26.24
C SER A 151 1.22 36.53 -26.63
N ARG A 152 1.14 35.66 -27.64
CA ARG A 152 2.33 35.11 -28.31
C ARG A 152 2.80 36.15 -29.33
N ALA A 153 4.05 36.60 -29.22
CA ALA A 153 4.71 37.41 -30.25
C ALA A 153 5.81 36.57 -30.90
N ASP A 154 6.13 36.80 -32.17
CA ASP A 154 7.07 35.95 -32.94
C ASP A 154 8.38 35.66 -32.18
N GLY A 155 8.56 34.41 -31.73
CA GLY A 155 9.74 33.97 -30.97
C GLY A 155 9.76 34.35 -29.48
N THR A 156 8.74 35.05 -28.99
CA THR A 156 8.64 35.56 -27.62
C THR A 156 7.38 35.02 -26.93
N ILE A 157 7.53 34.38 -25.78
CA ILE A 157 6.38 34.11 -24.90
C ILE A 157 6.02 35.45 -24.26
N GLY A 158 4.97 36.09 -24.79
CA GLY A 158 4.64 37.46 -24.44
C GLY A 158 3.94 37.59 -23.10
N GLY A 159 3.97 38.83 -22.65
CA GLY A 159 3.72 39.27 -21.28
C GLY A 159 2.46 38.67 -20.69
N LEU A 160 2.65 38.04 -19.53
CA LEU A 160 1.57 37.89 -18.58
C LEU A 160 1.14 39.28 -18.08
N ALA A 161 -0.13 39.53 -17.81
CA ALA A 161 -0.54 40.68 -17.01
C ALA A 161 -1.58 40.21 -15.99
N VAL A 162 -1.14 39.91 -14.78
CA VAL A 162 -2.06 39.51 -13.70
C VAL A 162 -2.58 40.77 -13.03
N THR A 163 -3.87 41.03 -13.20
CA THR A 163 -4.60 42.10 -12.51
C THR A 163 -5.60 41.51 -11.53
N GLY A 164 -5.29 41.60 -10.23
CA GLY A 164 -6.17 41.25 -9.12
C GLY A 164 -6.18 42.39 -8.11
N GLY A 165 -7.16 42.44 -7.20
CA GLY A 165 -7.25 43.47 -6.15
C GLY A 165 -7.67 42.89 -4.81
N THR A 166 -7.01 43.31 -3.72
CA THR A 166 -7.31 42.85 -2.36
C THR A 166 -8.24 43.84 -1.63
N PRO A 167 -9.25 43.37 -0.87
CA PRO A 167 -10.05 44.22 -0.01
C PRO A 167 -9.52 44.32 1.44
N PHE A 168 -8.32 43.79 1.75
CA PHE A 168 -7.89 43.55 3.15
C PHE A 168 -6.45 43.97 3.46
N SER A 169 -6.24 44.48 4.69
CA SER A 169 -4.93 44.79 5.28
C SER A 169 -4.55 43.72 6.32
N GLY A 170 -3.56 42.87 6.02
CA GLY A 170 -3.05 41.85 6.94
C GLY A 170 -1.66 41.34 6.53
N PHE A 171 -0.88 40.83 7.49
CA PHE A 171 0.46 40.27 7.25
C PHE A 171 0.39 38.75 7.10
N PHE A 172 0.44 38.26 5.86
CA PHE A 172 0.60 36.84 5.55
C PHE A 172 1.80 36.67 4.63
N GLN A 173 2.60 35.61 4.80
CA GLN A 173 3.52 35.22 3.72
C GLN A 173 2.66 34.77 2.54
N SER A 174 2.83 35.42 1.41
CA SER A 174 2.00 35.18 0.23
C SER A 174 2.85 35.14 -1.01
N GLU A 175 2.44 34.30 -1.96
CA GLU A 175 3.13 34.10 -3.21
C GLU A 175 2.11 34.16 -4.35
N VAL A 176 2.48 34.86 -5.42
CA VAL A 176 1.72 34.82 -6.66
C VAL A 176 2.44 33.87 -7.59
N SER A 177 1.81 32.73 -7.86
CA SER A 177 2.34 31.76 -8.81
C SER A 177 1.61 31.83 -10.14
N VAL A 178 2.34 31.64 -11.23
CA VAL A 178 1.80 31.63 -12.58
C VAL A 178 2.33 30.39 -13.24
N SER A 179 1.44 29.52 -13.71
CA SER A 179 1.80 28.28 -14.39
C SER A 179 1.55 28.39 -15.90
N LEU A 180 2.58 28.06 -16.65
CA LEU A 180 2.54 27.82 -18.08
C LEU A 180 2.13 26.35 -18.28
N ARG A 181 0.93 26.11 -18.80
CA ARG A 181 0.44 24.75 -19.07
C ARG A 181 -0.67 24.74 -20.13
N PRO A 182 -0.82 23.64 -20.87
CA PRO A 182 -1.96 23.48 -21.78
C PRO A 182 -3.29 23.63 -21.03
N LEU A 183 -4.21 24.46 -21.53
CA LEU A 183 -5.59 24.58 -21.08
C LEU A 183 -6.36 23.44 -21.73
N SER A 184 -6.18 22.26 -21.16
CA SER A 184 -6.95 21.07 -21.48
C SER A 184 -7.72 20.66 -20.23
N ASP A 185 -8.96 20.22 -20.41
CA ASP A 185 -9.69 19.61 -19.31
C ASP A 185 -8.91 18.39 -18.80
N PRO A 186 -8.69 18.25 -17.49
CA PRO A 186 -8.00 17.10 -16.94
C PRO A 186 -8.74 15.82 -17.33
N PRO A 187 -8.02 14.75 -17.72
CA PRO A 187 -8.65 13.51 -18.13
C PRO A 187 -9.48 12.91 -17.00
N THR A 188 -10.59 12.27 -17.35
CA THR A 188 -11.35 11.45 -16.41
C THR A 188 -10.52 10.24 -15.99
N LEU A 189 -10.34 10.03 -14.69
CA LEU A 189 -9.50 8.96 -14.16
C LEU A 189 -10.22 7.61 -14.24
N PRO A 190 -9.71 6.63 -15.02
CA PRO A 190 -10.23 5.27 -14.96
C PRO A 190 -9.79 4.64 -13.63
N VAL A 191 -10.75 4.21 -12.81
CA VAL A 191 -10.46 3.63 -11.51
C VAL A 191 -11.02 2.22 -11.35
N VAL A 192 -10.29 1.41 -10.60
CA VAL A 192 -10.71 0.08 -10.14
C VAL A 192 -10.83 0.15 -8.64
N LEU A 193 -12.03 -0.17 -8.13
CA LEU A 193 -12.32 -0.15 -6.70
C LEU A 193 -12.25 -1.57 -6.14
N ASP A 194 -11.89 -1.71 -4.87
CA ASP A 194 -12.22 -2.94 -4.15
C ASP A 194 -13.69 -2.93 -3.67
N ARG A 195 -14.13 -4.04 -3.07
CA ARG A 195 -15.51 -4.19 -2.61
C ARG A 195 -15.86 -3.21 -1.49
N GLU A 196 -14.91 -2.86 -0.62
CA GLU A 196 -15.12 -1.94 0.50
C GLU A 196 -15.28 -0.50 -0.01
N ALA A 197 -14.41 -0.03 -0.90
CA ALA A 197 -14.50 1.28 -1.53
C ALA A 197 -15.75 1.42 -2.39
N ALA A 198 -16.08 0.40 -3.19
CA ALA A 198 -17.31 0.39 -3.99
C ALA A 198 -18.57 0.46 -3.11
N ALA A 199 -18.59 -0.26 -1.99
CA ALA A 199 -19.71 -0.21 -1.04
C ALA A 199 -19.83 1.14 -0.34
N ALA A 200 -18.70 1.75 0.06
CA ALA A 200 -18.67 3.07 0.70
C ALA A 200 -19.21 4.17 -0.22
N GLY A 201 -18.85 4.12 -1.51
CA GLY A 201 -19.32 5.05 -2.54
C GLY A 201 -20.68 4.69 -3.17
N ALA A 202 -21.29 3.56 -2.77
CA ALA A 202 -22.43 2.95 -3.47
C ALA A 202 -22.24 2.84 -4.99
N ALA A 203 -21.00 2.63 -5.42
CA ALA A 203 -20.57 2.75 -6.81
C ALA A 203 -20.71 1.42 -7.57
N GLN A 204 -21.05 1.54 -8.86
CA GLN A 204 -21.13 0.45 -9.81
C GLN A 204 -20.16 0.69 -10.98
N ILE A 205 -19.86 -0.38 -11.72
CA ILE A 205 -19.05 -0.28 -12.93
C ILE A 205 -19.78 0.62 -13.95
N GLY A 206 -19.10 1.64 -14.43
CA GLY A 206 -19.62 2.68 -15.34
C GLY A 206 -20.10 3.95 -14.64
N ASP A 207 -20.07 4.02 -13.30
CA ASP A 207 -20.43 5.23 -12.59
C ASP A 207 -19.31 6.27 -12.65
N ASN A 208 -19.70 7.54 -12.70
CA ASN A 208 -18.80 8.68 -12.55
C ASN A 208 -18.83 9.17 -11.09
N LEU A 209 -17.66 9.28 -10.48
CA LEU A 209 -17.47 9.70 -9.11
C LEU A 209 -16.40 10.79 -9.00
N SER A 210 -16.41 11.52 -7.89
CA SER A 210 -15.41 12.55 -7.59
C SER A 210 -14.41 11.99 -6.59
N LEU A 211 -13.14 11.89 -6.97
CA LEU A 211 -12.05 11.45 -6.10
C LEU A 211 -11.27 12.65 -5.59
N ALA A 212 -11.18 12.77 -4.27
CA ALA A 212 -10.30 13.72 -3.62
C ALA A 212 -8.92 13.06 -3.37
N ILE A 213 -7.88 13.54 -4.04
CA ILE A 213 -6.51 13.02 -3.93
C ILE A 213 -5.58 14.16 -3.50
N ALA A 214 -5.09 14.08 -2.27
CA ALA A 214 -4.21 15.10 -1.66
C ALA A 214 -4.74 16.55 -1.82
N GLY A 215 -6.04 16.75 -1.58
CA GLY A 215 -6.71 18.06 -1.64
C GLY A 215 -7.38 18.40 -2.97
N ASP A 216 -6.96 17.77 -4.07
CA ASP A 216 -7.50 18.01 -5.41
C ASP A 216 -8.68 17.08 -5.72
N VAL A 217 -9.72 17.59 -6.39
CA VAL A 217 -10.90 16.80 -6.77
C VAL A 217 -10.86 16.49 -8.26
N PHE A 218 -10.85 15.19 -8.59
CA PHE A 218 -10.84 14.70 -9.96
C PHE A 218 -12.12 13.95 -10.30
N ALA A 219 -12.58 14.09 -11.54
CA ALA A 219 -13.60 13.22 -12.10
C ALA A 219 -13.00 11.85 -12.40
N ALA A 220 -13.66 10.79 -11.95
CA ALA A 220 -13.22 9.41 -12.12
C ALA A 220 -14.36 8.52 -12.60
N GLU A 221 -14.05 7.55 -13.44
CA GLU A 221 -14.98 6.56 -13.97
C GLU A 221 -14.63 5.17 -13.42
N VAL A 222 -15.61 4.46 -12.87
CA VAL A 222 -15.41 3.10 -12.35
C VAL A 222 -15.32 2.11 -13.50
N THR A 223 -14.11 1.68 -13.83
CA THR A 223 -13.85 0.70 -14.90
C THR A 223 -13.93 -0.75 -14.42
N GLY A 224 -13.79 -0.98 -13.11
CA GLY A 224 -13.83 -2.31 -12.54
C GLY A 224 -14.01 -2.33 -11.03
N ILE A 225 -14.49 -3.45 -10.51
CA ILE A 225 -14.58 -3.74 -9.08
C ILE A 225 -13.95 -5.10 -8.83
N VAL A 226 -12.95 -5.15 -7.95
CA VAL A 226 -12.26 -6.38 -7.52
C VAL A 226 -12.62 -6.73 -6.09
N GLU A 227 -12.29 -7.94 -5.65
CA GLU A 227 -12.62 -8.38 -4.30
C GLU A 227 -11.82 -7.63 -3.23
N ALA A 228 -10.49 -7.56 -3.39
CA ALA A 228 -9.57 -6.83 -2.54
C ALA A 228 -8.24 -6.63 -3.29
N PHE A 229 -7.53 -5.56 -2.98
CA PHE A 229 -6.14 -5.40 -3.42
C PHE A 229 -5.17 -6.04 -2.42
N PRO A 230 -4.06 -6.63 -2.88
CA PRO A 230 -3.00 -7.07 -1.98
C PRO A 230 -2.44 -5.87 -1.19
N ALA A 231 -2.11 -6.10 0.08
CA ALA A 231 -1.46 -5.13 0.97
C ALA A 231 -2.26 -3.85 1.34
N THR A 232 -3.50 -3.70 0.89
CA THR A 232 -4.38 -2.63 1.35
C THR A 232 -5.06 -3.06 2.65
N GLY A 233 -4.88 -2.31 3.73
CA GLY A 233 -5.49 -2.59 5.04
C GLY A 233 -7.02 -2.76 4.97
N THR A 234 -7.63 -3.36 5.98
CA THR A 234 -9.10 -3.48 6.08
C THR A 234 -9.71 -2.23 6.69
N GLY A 235 -10.80 -1.72 6.10
CA GLY A 235 -11.65 -0.69 6.70
C GLY A 235 -11.75 0.64 5.95
N ASP A 236 -10.76 0.97 5.12
CA ASP A 236 -10.73 2.25 4.39
C ASP A 236 -11.07 2.12 2.90
N GLY A 237 -11.12 0.88 2.39
CA GLY A 237 -11.25 0.58 0.96
C GLY A 237 -10.03 1.03 0.15
N ALA A 238 -9.88 0.49 -1.05
CA ALA A 238 -8.76 0.81 -1.91
C ALA A 238 -9.17 1.09 -3.36
N VAL A 239 -8.40 1.99 -3.97
CA VAL A 239 -8.58 2.48 -5.33
C VAL A 239 -7.29 2.28 -6.09
N LEU A 240 -7.36 1.58 -7.21
CA LEU A 240 -6.29 1.48 -8.19
C LEU A 240 -6.60 2.40 -9.37
N LEU A 241 -5.60 3.15 -9.78
CA LEU A 241 -5.68 4.14 -10.84
C LEU A 241 -4.37 4.15 -11.63
N ASP A 242 -4.45 4.59 -12.88
CA ASP A 242 -3.26 4.72 -13.73
C ASP A 242 -2.40 5.91 -13.28
N TYR A 243 -1.13 5.64 -12.98
CA TYR A 243 -0.19 6.64 -12.47
C TYR A 243 0.01 7.80 -13.43
N GLN A 244 0.20 7.52 -14.73
CA GLN A 244 0.45 8.59 -15.72
C GLN A 244 -0.79 9.46 -15.89
N THR A 245 -1.97 8.86 -15.95
CA THR A 245 -3.23 9.61 -16.06
C THR A 245 -3.44 10.52 -14.85
N LEU A 246 -3.10 10.07 -13.63
CA LEU A 246 -3.12 10.91 -12.44
C LEU A 246 -2.07 12.02 -12.50
N ALA A 247 -0.84 11.70 -12.87
CA ALA A 247 0.23 12.68 -12.97
C ALA A 247 -0.13 13.80 -13.97
N ASP A 248 -0.68 13.43 -15.12
CA ASP A 248 -1.19 14.36 -16.13
C ASP A 248 -2.36 15.20 -15.61
N ALA A 249 -3.34 14.57 -14.95
CA ALA A 249 -4.48 15.28 -14.37
C ALA A 249 -4.06 16.30 -13.30
N ARG A 250 -3.13 15.94 -12.41
CA ARG A 250 -2.58 16.83 -11.38
C ARG A 250 -1.73 17.96 -11.97
N TRP A 251 -0.97 17.65 -13.02
CA TRP A 251 -0.21 18.66 -13.76
C TRP A 251 -1.15 19.67 -14.43
N LEU A 252 -2.22 19.20 -15.08
CA LEU A 252 -3.22 20.06 -15.72
C LEU A 252 -4.09 20.83 -14.72
N SER A 253 -4.35 20.31 -13.51
CA SER A 253 -5.19 20.97 -12.50
C SER A 253 -4.44 21.98 -11.61
N GLY A 254 -3.24 21.64 -11.11
CA GLY A 254 -2.44 22.50 -10.19
C GLY A 254 -0.96 22.66 -10.57
N GLY A 255 -0.51 22.07 -11.68
CA GLY A 255 0.91 22.07 -12.06
C GLY A 255 1.76 21.28 -11.07
N VAL A 256 1.14 20.39 -10.31
CA VAL A 256 1.81 19.58 -9.28
C VAL A 256 2.28 18.29 -9.94
N THR A 257 3.58 18.03 -9.89
CA THR A 257 4.15 16.75 -10.31
C THR A 257 3.87 15.71 -9.24
N THR A 258 3.50 14.51 -9.67
CA THR A 258 3.36 13.35 -8.77
C THR A 258 4.69 12.64 -8.69
N GLU A 259 5.11 12.25 -7.49
CA GLU A 259 6.30 11.44 -7.28
C GLU A 259 5.89 10.05 -6.79
N PRO A 260 6.41 8.98 -7.41
CA PRO A 260 6.11 7.63 -6.98
C PRO A 260 6.87 7.35 -5.68
N SER A 261 6.16 6.87 -4.66
CA SER A 261 6.79 6.47 -3.39
C SER A 261 7.58 5.17 -3.51
N GLU A 262 7.23 4.31 -4.47
CA GLU A 262 7.84 3.00 -4.67
C GLU A 262 7.77 2.56 -6.13
N TRP A 263 8.72 1.71 -6.52
CA TRP A 263 8.79 1.10 -7.84
C TRP A 263 8.79 -0.42 -7.71
N TRP A 264 7.89 -1.07 -8.47
CA TRP A 264 7.78 -2.52 -8.49
C TRP A 264 8.46 -3.04 -9.75
N LEU A 265 9.48 -3.89 -9.57
CA LEU A 265 10.27 -4.42 -10.67
C LEU A 265 10.21 -5.94 -10.71
N ALA A 266 9.75 -6.48 -11.83
CA ALA A 266 9.89 -7.90 -12.13
C ALA A 266 11.27 -8.17 -12.73
N SER A 267 12.09 -8.99 -12.07
CA SER A 267 13.41 -9.41 -12.55
C SER A 267 13.55 -10.92 -12.51
N SER A 268 14.11 -11.50 -13.58
CA SER A 268 14.47 -12.92 -13.62
C SER A 268 15.74 -13.24 -12.82
N ALA A 269 16.51 -12.22 -12.42
CA ALA A 269 17.76 -12.34 -11.67
C ALA A 269 17.75 -11.36 -10.50
N SER A 270 16.81 -11.56 -9.57
CA SER A 270 16.49 -10.65 -8.46
C SER A 270 17.73 -10.18 -7.68
N GLY A 271 18.63 -11.09 -7.30
CA GLY A 271 19.87 -10.73 -6.57
C GLY A 271 20.83 -9.83 -7.36
N VAL A 272 21.08 -10.13 -8.64
CA VAL A 272 21.98 -9.30 -9.48
C VAL A 272 21.37 -7.92 -9.71
N THR A 273 20.06 -7.85 -9.93
CA THR A 273 19.35 -6.58 -10.07
C THR A 273 19.39 -5.78 -8.78
N ALA A 274 19.21 -6.42 -7.62
CA ALA A 274 19.29 -5.77 -6.33
C ALA A 274 20.69 -5.20 -6.05
N ASP A 275 21.75 -5.97 -6.31
CA ASP A 275 23.14 -5.50 -6.17
C ASP A 275 23.42 -4.29 -7.08
N ALA A 276 22.92 -4.31 -8.31
CA ALA A 276 23.07 -3.21 -9.26
C ALA A 276 22.33 -1.94 -8.79
N LEU A 277 21.12 -2.09 -8.24
CA LEU A 277 20.33 -0.97 -7.68
C LEU A 277 20.96 -0.43 -6.40
N ALA A 278 21.49 -1.30 -5.53
CA ALA A 278 22.21 -0.90 -4.33
C ALA A 278 23.50 -0.12 -4.65
N ALA A 279 24.14 -0.43 -5.79
CA ALA A 279 25.29 0.32 -6.29
C ALA A 279 24.93 1.66 -6.95
N ALA A 280 23.64 1.95 -7.17
CA ALA A 280 23.14 3.17 -7.79
C ALA A 280 22.17 3.91 -6.85
N PRO A 281 22.68 4.55 -5.76
CA PRO A 281 21.85 5.20 -4.75
C PRO A 281 20.97 6.34 -5.29
N GLN A 282 21.33 6.91 -6.44
CA GLN A 282 20.52 7.91 -7.15
C GLN A 282 19.23 7.34 -7.78
N LEU A 283 19.14 6.00 -7.93
CA LEU A 283 17.95 5.33 -8.48
C LEU A 283 17.06 4.75 -7.39
N ALA A 284 17.65 4.18 -6.34
CA ALA A 284 16.91 3.55 -5.25
C ALA A 284 17.62 3.76 -3.92
N THR A 285 16.91 4.36 -2.96
CA THR A 285 17.40 4.53 -1.59
C THR A 285 17.22 3.25 -0.76
N ASN A 286 16.15 2.50 -1.05
CA ASN A 286 15.86 1.24 -0.38
C ASN A 286 15.47 0.19 -1.41
N VAL A 287 16.14 -0.96 -1.38
CA VAL A 287 15.90 -2.07 -2.31
C VAL A 287 15.39 -3.26 -1.49
N VAL A 288 14.15 -3.66 -1.75
CA VAL A 288 13.52 -4.81 -1.10
C VAL A 288 13.39 -5.94 -2.11
N VAL A 289 14.02 -7.08 -1.82
CA VAL A 289 13.92 -8.27 -2.65
C VAL A 289 12.89 -9.23 -2.07
N HIS A 290 11.83 -9.51 -2.84
CA HIS A 290 10.73 -10.35 -2.40
C HIS A 290 11.20 -11.75 -1.94
N ASP A 291 12.08 -12.41 -2.71
CA ASP A 291 12.57 -13.76 -2.39
C ASP A 291 13.34 -13.82 -1.07
N GLU A 292 14.14 -12.78 -0.78
CA GLU A 292 14.89 -12.68 0.48
C GLU A 292 13.95 -12.47 1.66
N LEU A 293 12.94 -11.62 1.49
CA LEU A 293 11.92 -11.37 2.50
C LEU A 293 11.13 -12.64 2.82
N VAL A 294 10.73 -13.41 1.80
CA VAL A 294 10.09 -14.72 1.97
C VAL A 294 11.02 -15.69 2.72
N GLY A 295 12.31 -15.71 2.36
CA GLY A 295 13.31 -16.52 3.07
C GLY A 295 13.45 -16.14 4.54
N GLN A 296 13.45 -14.85 4.87
CA GLN A 296 13.49 -14.36 6.26
C GLN A 296 12.24 -14.76 7.03
N PHE A 297 11.05 -14.61 6.45
CA PHE A 297 9.80 -15.05 7.09
C PHE A 297 9.74 -16.56 7.32
N GLN A 298 10.33 -17.39 6.45
CA GLN A 298 10.44 -18.83 6.68
C GLN A 298 11.42 -19.20 7.81
N GLN A 299 12.41 -18.35 8.05
CA GLN A 299 13.41 -18.53 9.11
C GLN A 299 13.02 -17.87 10.43
N ASP A 300 11.89 -17.15 10.46
CA ASP A 300 11.42 -16.45 11.65
C ASP A 300 11.21 -17.45 12.81
N PRO A 301 11.99 -17.33 13.91
CA PRO A 301 11.89 -18.21 15.05
C PRO A 301 10.48 -18.27 15.64
N LEU A 302 9.67 -17.21 15.47
CA LEU A 302 8.30 -17.17 16.00
C LEU A 302 7.41 -18.26 15.43
N GLY A 303 7.55 -18.59 14.13
CA GLY A 303 6.82 -19.68 13.49
C GLY A 303 7.31 -21.06 13.93
N ALA A 304 8.63 -21.28 13.90
CA ALA A 304 9.22 -22.58 14.22
C ALA A 304 9.12 -22.95 15.71
N THR A 305 9.27 -21.98 16.62
CA THR A 305 9.18 -22.21 18.07
C THR A 305 7.73 -22.45 18.52
N THR A 306 6.77 -21.69 18.00
CA THR A 306 5.34 -21.88 18.30
C THR A 306 4.84 -23.21 17.77
N LEU A 307 5.19 -23.57 16.53
CA LEU A 307 4.86 -24.87 15.95
C LEU A 307 5.50 -26.02 16.76
N GLY A 308 6.76 -25.86 17.16
CA GLY A 308 7.46 -26.82 18.03
C GLY A 308 6.75 -27.03 19.37
N ALA A 309 6.30 -25.96 20.03
CA ALA A 309 5.56 -26.03 21.29
C ALA A 309 4.18 -26.71 21.12
N LEU A 310 3.45 -26.39 20.04
CA LEU A 310 2.16 -27.02 19.73
C LEU A 310 2.32 -28.52 19.43
N LEU A 311 3.35 -28.91 18.67
CA LEU A 311 3.65 -30.33 18.42
C LEU A 311 4.04 -31.07 19.70
N ALA A 312 4.85 -30.45 20.57
CA ALA A 312 5.20 -31.04 21.86
C ALA A 312 3.95 -31.24 22.73
N GLY A 313 3.04 -30.26 22.77
CA GLY A 313 1.75 -30.35 23.44
C GLY A 313 0.87 -31.47 22.87
N PHE A 314 0.83 -31.61 21.54
CA PHE A 314 0.12 -32.70 20.86
C PHE A 314 0.67 -34.08 21.23
N VAL A 315 2.00 -34.25 21.24
CA VAL A 315 2.64 -35.52 21.65
C VAL A 315 2.35 -35.83 23.13
N ALA A 316 2.39 -34.82 24.00
CA ALA A 316 2.03 -34.99 25.40
C ALA A 316 0.56 -35.43 25.57
N ALA A 317 -0.36 -34.81 24.82
CA ALA A 317 -1.78 -35.17 24.82
C ALA A 317 -2.02 -36.61 24.32
N LEU A 318 -1.31 -37.04 23.27
CA LEU A 318 -1.32 -38.43 22.80
C LEU A 318 -0.84 -39.40 23.91
N GLY A 319 0.19 -39.02 24.65
CA GLY A 319 0.66 -39.77 25.82
C GLY A 319 -0.41 -39.91 26.90
N PHE A 320 -1.07 -38.81 27.28
CA PHE A 320 -2.17 -38.83 28.25
C PHE A 320 -3.35 -39.66 27.77
N ALA A 321 -3.71 -39.57 26.47
CA ALA A 321 -4.77 -40.38 25.89
C ALA A 321 -4.42 -41.88 25.97
N ALA A 322 -3.19 -42.28 25.66
CA ALA A 322 -2.74 -43.66 25.77
C ALA A 322 -2.81 -44.17 27.22
N VAL A 323 -2.40 -43.36 28.20
CA VAL A 323 -2.50 -43.71 29.63
C VAL A 323 -3.96 -43.88 30.06
N GLY A 324 -4.82 -42.90 29.74
CA GLY A 324 -6.24 -42.95 30.06
C GLY A 324 -6.94 -44.16 29.45
N PHE A 325 -6.64 -44.46 28.18
CA PHE A 325 -7.18 -45.63 27.49
C PHE A 325 -6.68 -46.95 28.10
N THR A 326 -5.40 -47.02 28.46
CA THR A 326 -4.83 -48.19 29.16
C THR A 326 -5.52 -48.43 30.50
N LEU A 327 -5.73 -47.37 31.29
CA LEU A 327 -6.44 -47.46 32.57
C LEU A 327 -7.88 -47.95 32.37
N ASN A 328 -8.59 -47.39 31.39
CA ASN A 328 -9.95 -47.84 31.05
C ASN A 328 -9.98 -49.33 30.69
N LEU A 329 -9.02 -49.80 29.88
CA LEU A 329 -8.91 -51.22 29.54
C LEU A 329 -8.61 -52.09 30.76
N VAL A 330 -7.73 -51.66 31.67
CA VAL A 330 -7.38 -52.43 32.88
C VAL A 330 -8.57 -52.52 33.83
N ILE A 331 -9.29 -51.42 34.06
CA ILE A 331 -10.47 -51.38 34.92
C ILE A 331 -11.59 -52.24 34.31
N GLY A 332 -11.92 -52.01 33.04
CA GLY A 332 -12.95 -52.78 32.35
C GLY A 332 -12.62 -54.27 32.21
N ALA A 333 -11.33 -54.63 32.10
CA ALA A 333 -10.92 -56.03 32.09
C ALA A 333 -11.22 -56.75 33.41
N ARG A 334 -11.06 -56.08 34.56
CA ARG A 334 -11.34 -56.68 35.87
C ARG A 334 -12.81 -57.00 36.06
N GLU A 335 -13.69 -56.07 35.67
CA GLU A 335 -15.14 -56.26 35.73
C GLU A 335 -15.62 -57.36 34.77
N ARG A 336 -15.01 -57.49 33.59
CA ARG A 336 -15.40 -58.50 32.60
C ARG A 336 -14.91 -59.91 32.91
N LEU A 337 -13.88 -60.08 33.73
CA LEU A 337 -13.39 -61.41 34.12
C LEU A 337 -14.46 -62.22 34.87
N THR A 338 -15.33 -61.55 35.65
CA THR A 338 -16.45 -62.20 36.34
C THR A 338 -17.58 -62.56 35.36
N GLU A 339 -17.91 -61.67 34.43
CA GLU A 339 -18.92 -61.91 33.38
C GLU A 339 -18.50 -63.01 32.39
N LEU A 340 -17.21 -63.04 32.01
CA LEU A 340 -16.61 -64.06 31.16
C LEU A 340 -16.65 -65.46 31.79
N ALA A 341 -16.52 -65.55 33.11
CA ALA A 341 -16.65 -66.82 33.83
C ALA A 341 -18.07 -67.39 33.72
N VAL A 342 -19.09 -66.52 33.82
CA VAL A 342 -20.51 -66.88 33.67
C VAL A 342 -20.84 -67.26 32.23
N LEU A 343 -20.40 -66.46 31.25
CA LEU A 343 -20.64 -66.73 29.83
C LEU A 343 -19.92 -67.99 29.32
N ARG A 344 -18.77 -68.35 29.91
CA ARG A 344 -18.11 -69.64 29.66
C ARG A 344 -18.91 -70.81 30.19
N ALA A 345 -19.54 -70.69 31.36
CA ALA A 345 -20.42 -71.72 31.89
C ALA A 345 -21.65 -71.95 31.00
N LEU A 346 -22.04 -70.93 30.22
CA LEU A 346 -23.12 -70.96 29.23
C LEU A 346 -22.67 -71.39 27.81
N GLY A 347 -21.39 -71.69 27.60
CA GLY A 347 -20.88 -72.26 26.34
C GLY A 347 -20.56 -71.24 25.23
N VAL A 348 -20.48 -69.94 25.53
CA VAL A 348 -20.20 -68.91 24.52
C VAL A 348 -18.77 -69.03 23.97
N SER A 349 -18.62 -68.92 22.64
CA SER A 349 -17.32 -69.06 21.97
C SER A 349 -16.43 -67.83 22.20
N ARG A 350 -15.11 -68.06 22.31
CA ARG A 350 -14.11 -66.99 22.56
C ARG A 350 -14.12 -65.89 21.48
N ARG A 351 -14.51 -66.24 20.25
CA ARG A 351 -14.60 -65.30 19.12
C ARG A 351 -15.77 -64.33 19.26
N GLN A 352 -16.90 -64.78 19.80
CA GLN A 352 -18.08 -63.93 20.02
C GLN A 352 -17.80 -62.87 21.09
N VAL A 353 -17.11 -63.22 22.17
CA VAL A 353 -16.76 -62.24 23.20
C VAL A 353 -15.72 -61.23 22.72
N LEU A 354 -14.73 -61.68 21.93
CA LEU A 354 -13.78 -60.76 21.28
C LEU A 354 -14.46 -59.80 20.31
N GLY A 355 -15.41 -60.28 19.50
CA GLY A 355 -16.16 -59.44 18.57
C GLY A 355 -16.97 -58.37 19.29
N MET A 356 -17.65 -58.72 20.38
CA MET A 356 -18.41 -57.76 21.20
C MET A 356 -17.52 -56.70 21.83
N LEU A 357 -16.35 -57.10 22.36
CA LEU A 357 -15.37 -56.18 22.91
C LEU A 357 -14.82 -55.22 21.83
N LEU A 358 -14.47 -55.74 20.66
CA LEU A 358 -13.97 -54.91 19.56
C LEU A 358 -15.01 -53.88 19.09
N VAL A 359 -16.29 -54.26 19.01
CA VAL A 359 -17.38 -53.34 18.64
C VAL A 359 -17.54 -52.24 19.68
N GLU A 360 -17.54 -52.59 20.96
CA GLU A 360 -17.68 -51.61 22.03
C GLU A 360 -16.50 -50.64 22.08
N GLN A 361 -15.27 -51.15 21.94
CA GLN A 361 -14.09 -50.29 21.92
C GLN A 361 -14.02 -49.45 20.64
N ALA A 362 -14.45 -49.98 19.49
CA ALA A 362 -14.56 -49.20 18.26
C ALA A 362 -15.55 -48.02 18.43
N PHE A 363 -16.67 -48.25 19.12
CA PHE A 363 -17.63 -47.19 19.42
C PHE A 363 -17.05 -46.11 20.34
N LEU A 364 -16.37 -46.52 21.42
CA LEU A 364 -15.73 -45.58 22.36
C LEU A 364 -14.60 -44.77 21.70
N ILE A 365 -13.74 -45.42 20.91
CA ILE A 365 -12.66 -44.77 20.18
C ILE A 365 -13.25 -43.80 19.15
N GLY A 366 -14.26 -44.22 18.38
CA GLY A 366 -14.93 -43.39 17.39
C GLY A 366 -15.57 -42.14 18.01
N MET A 367 -16.32 -42.30 19.10
CA MET A 367 -16.93 -41.19 19.83
C MET A 367 -15.88 -40.23 20.39
N SER A 368 -14.81 -40.76 20.99
CA SER A 368 -13.75 -39.93 21.58
C SER A 368 -13.00 -39.13 20.51
N LEU A 369 -12.69 -39.74 19.36
CA LEU A 369 -12.07 -39.05 18.23
C LEU A 369 -13.01 -38.00 17.62
N GLY A 370 -14.30 -38.31 17.46
CA GLY A 370 -15.29 -37.37 16.94
C GLY A 370 -15.45 -36.14 17.82
N VAL A 371 -15.61 -36.34 19.13
CA VAL A 371 -15.72 -35.25 20.11
C VAL A 371 -14.42 -34.47 20.20
N GLY A 372 -13.27 -35.15 20.23
CA GLY A 372 -11.95 -34.49 20.26
C GLY A 372 -11.70 -33.63 19.03
N LEU A 373 -12.07 -34.12 17.84
CA LEU A 373 -11.94 -33.37 16.58
C LEU A 373 -12.88 -32.15 16.57
N LEU A 374 -14.12 -32.31 17.01
CA LEU A 374 -15.06 -31.21 17.14
C LEU A 374 -14.52 -30.10 18.06
N ILE A 375 -14.05 -30.48 19.25
CA ILE A 375 -13.47 -29.53 20.21
C ILE A 375 -12.22 -28.87 19.62
N GLY A 376 -11.34 -29.64 18.97
CA GLY A 376 -10.13 -29.11 18.34
C GLY A 376 -10.42 -28.06 17.26
N VAL A 377 -11.42 -28.32 16.39
CA VAL A 377 -11.86 -27.37 15.37
C VAL A 377 -12.45 -26.11 16.00
N VAL A 378 -13.31 -26.24 17.01
CA VAL A 378 -13.91 -25.10 17.72
C VAL A 378 -12.84 -24.24 18.41
N VAL A 379 -11.92 -24.88 19.13
CA VAL A 379 -10.82 -24.17 19.80
C VAL A 379 -9.92 -23.49 18.78
N SER A 380 -9.58 -24.15 17.67
CA SER A 380 -8.78 -23.55 16.59
C SER A 380 -9.48 -22.31 16.01
N ALA A 381 -10.78 -22.42 15.70
CA ALA A 381 -11.57 -21.32 15.17
C ALA A 381 -11.68 -20.12 16.14
N LEU A 382 -11.62 -20.36 17.45
CA LEU A 382 -11.65 -19.29 18.46
C LEU A 382 -10.26 -18.70 18.72
N VAL A 383 -9.22 -19.53 18.83
CA VAL A 383 -7.88 -19.12 19.26
C VAL A 383 -7.06 -18.53 18.11
N VAL A 384 -7.16 -19.07 16.89
CA VAL A 384 -6.37 -18.59 15.74
C VAL A 384 -6.59 -17.09 15.49
N PRO A 385 -7.83 -16.56 15.48
CA PRO A 385 -8.05 -15.12 15.37
C PRO A 385 -7.43 -14.32 16.53
N LEU A 386 -7.53 -14.80 17.77
CA LEU A 386 -7.03 -14.11 18.97
C LEU A 386 -5.49 -14.00 19.01
N VAL A 387 -4.78 -15.01 18.52
CA VAL A 387 -3.30 -15.03 18.50
C VAL A 387 -2.75 -14.05 17.47
N VAL A 388 -3.43 -13.90 16.34
CA VAL A 388 -3.00 -13.00 15.25
C VAL A 388 -3.20 -11.53 15.61
N LEU A 389 -4.11 -11.22 16.54
CA LEU A 389 -4.35 -9.84 16.99
C LEU A 389 -3.29 -9.29 17.97
N SER A 390 -2.32 -10.08 18.45
CA SER A 390 -1.68 -9.79 19.75
C SER A 390 -0.19 -9.40 19.83
N PRO A 391 0.60 -9.20 18.76
CA PRO A 391 1.91 -8.51 18.93
C PRO A 391 2.09 -7.21 18.16
N SER A 392 1.22 -6.85 17.22
CA SER A 392 1.31 -5.60 16.47
C SER A 392 -0.09 -5.14 16.15
N ALA A 393 -0.47 -3.93 16.58
CA ALA A 393 -1.79 -3.35 16.43
C ALA A 393 -2.12 -2.99 14.96
N LEU A 394 -1.97 -3.95 14.06
CA LEU A 394 -2.29 -3.88 12.64
C LEU A 394 -3.06 -5.16 12.31
N GLN A 395 -4.29 -5.02 11.80
CA GLN A 395 -5.03 -6.14 11.26
C GLN A 395 -4.20 -6.76 10.13
N VAL A 396 -3.81 -8.03 10.28
CA VAL A 396 -3.09 -8.75 9.22
C VAL A 396 -4.06 -8.94 8.05
N VAL A 397 -3.71 -8.35 6.91
CA VAL A 397 -4.39 -8.52 5.64
C VAL A 397 -3.55 -9.44 4.75
N PRO A 398 -4.10 -10.50 4.14
CA PRO A 398 -5.51 -10.93 4.11
C PRO A 398 -5.99 -11.56 5.44
N PRO A 399 -7.31 -11.65 5.70
CA PRO A 399 -7.83 -12.30 6.89
C PRO A 399 -7.33 -13.74 6.98
N VAL A 400 -7.05 -14.21 8.19
CA VAL A 400 -6.53 -15.56 8.41
C VAL A 400 -7.55 -16.58 7.93
N LEU A 401 -7.30 -17.18 6.76
CA LEU A 401 -8.07 -18.32 6.30
C LEU A 401 -7.64 -19.55 7.10
N LEU A 402 -8.60 -20.13 7.82
CA LEU A 402 -8.43 -21.42 8.46
C LEU A 402 -8.40 -22.51 7.39
N ASP A 403 -7.23 -22.78 6.81
CA ASP A 403 -7.04 -23.94 5.95
C ASP A 403 -6.82 -25.19 6.81
N VAL A 404 -7.87 -26.01 6.94
CA VAL A 404 -7.82 -27.24 7.71
C VAL A 404 -7.37 -28.38 6.79
N PRO A 405 -6.18 -28.97 6.99
CA PRO A 405 -5.70 -30.07 6.15
C PRO A 405 -6.44 -31.36 6.52
N TRP A 406 -7.65 -31.53 5.99
CA TRP A 406 -8.55 -32.65 6.29
C TRP A 406 -7.89 -34.01 6.07
N LEU A 407 -7.04 -34.13 5.05
CA LEU A 407 -6.30 -35.36 4.77
C LEU A 407 -5.32 -35.70 5.91
N THR A 408 -4.54 -34.71 6.35
CA THR A 408 -3.59 -34.89 7.46
C THR A 408 -4.32 -35.24 8.76
N LEU A 409 -5.46 -34.58 9.02
CA LEU A 409 -6.31 -34.91 10.18
C LEU A 409 -6.90 -36.32 10.08
N ALA A 410 -7.36 -36.74 8.90
CA ALA A 410 -7.87 -38.10 8.70
C ALA A 410 -6.79 -39.14 8.94
N VAL A 411 -5.57 -38.93 8.40
CA VAL A 411 -4.44 -39.83 8.58
C VAL A 411 -4.03 -39.93 10.05
N THR A 412 -3.93 -38.81 10.77
CA THR A 412 -3.58 -38.81 12.20
C THR A 412 -4.67 -39.48 13.04
N ALA A 413 -5.95 -39.19 12.77
CA ALA A 413 -7.07 -39.85 13.45
C ALA A 413 -7.08 -41.38 13.23
N ILE A 414 -6.82 -41.83 12.01
CA ILE A 414 -6.72 -43.26 11.68
C ILE A 414 -5.51 -43.89 12.38
N ALA A 415 -4.36 -43.20 12.41
CA ALA A 415 -3.17 -43.67 13.11
C ALA A 415 -3.41 -43.82 14.61
N THR A 416 -4.05 -42.83 15.25
CA THR A 416 -4.43 -42.87 16.66
C THR A 416 -5.45 -43.98 16.94
N ALA A 417 -6.50 -44.12 16.11
CA ALA A 417 -7.47 -45.20 16.23
C ALA A 417 -6.82 -46.59 16.13
N SER A 418 -5.89 -46.74 15.19
CA SER A 418 -5.15 -48.00 14.97
C SER A 418 -4.24 -48.33 16.15
N ALA A 419 -3.54 -47.33 16.71
CA ALA A 419 -2.70 -47.50 17.89
C ALA A 419 -3.52 -47.91 19.12
N LEU A 420 -4.64 -47.24 19.37
CA LEU A 420 -5.55 -47.56 20.47
C LEU A 420 -6.19 -48.94 20.29
N GLY A 421 -6.69 -49.25 19.08
CA GLY A 421 -7.26 -50.55 18.75
C GLY A 421 -6.24 -51.69 18.90
N GLY A 422 -4.99 -51.46 18.49
CA GLY A 422 -3.88 -52.40 18.72
C GLY A 422 -3.66 -52.68 20.21
N LEU A 423 -3.75 -51.66 21.07
CA LEU A 423 -3.65 -51.80 22.52
C LEU A 423 -4.75 -52.72 23.08
N VAL A 424 -5.99 -52.57 22.59
CA VAL A 424 -7.13 -53.45 22.95
C VAL A 424 -6.84 -54.89 22.57
N VAL A 425 -6.37 -55.13 21.34
CA VAL A 425 -6.08 -56.49 20.83
C VAL A 425 -4.98 -57.16 21.65
N VAL A 426 -3.92 -56.41 22.00
CA VAL A 426 -2.83 -56.92 22.85
C VAL A 426 -3.34 -57.26 24.26
N ALA A 427 -4.13 -56.38 24.88
CA ALA A 427 -4.71 -56.60 26.20
C ALA A 427 -5.64 -57.82 26.21
N ALA A 428 -6.53 -57.94 25.22
CA ALA A 428 -7.43 -59.07 25.06
C ALA A 428 -6.66 -60.39 24.88
N ASN A 429 -5.58 -60.40 24.09
CA ASN A 429 -4.71 -61.57 23.92
C ASN A 429 -3.97 -61.97 25.21
N ARG A 430 -3.48 -61.00 25.99
CA ARG A 430 -2.78 -61.23 27.26
C ARG A 430 -3.70 -61.86 28.32
N LEU A 431 -4.92 -61.33 28.47
CA LEU A 431 -5.92 -61.86 29.40
C LEU A 431 -6.30 -63.30 29.05
N GLN A 432 -6.36 -63.65 27.76
CA GLN A 432 -6.66 -65.02 27.33
C GLN A 432 -5.52 -66.01 27.59
N ARG A 433 -4.26 -65.57 27.55
CA ARG A 433 -3.09 -66.44 27.80
C ARG A 433 -2.80 -66.64 29.28
N GLY A 434 -3.16 -65.69 30.14
CA GLY A 434 -2.92 -65.77 31.59
C GLY A 434 -3.84 -66.71 32.39
N GLY A 435 -4.93 -67.20 31.79
CA GLY A 435 -6.02 -67.89 32.51
C GLY A 435 -5.99 -69.43 32.52
N LEU A 436 -4.87 -70.10 32.21
CA LEU A 436 -4.83 -71.58 32.16
C LEU A 436 -4.00 -72.24 33.28
N GLY A 437 -3.24 -71.48 34.08
CA GLY A 437 -2.38 -72.07 35.12
C GLY A 437 -2.75 -71.77 36.58
N SER A 438 -3.39 -70.62 36.86
CA SER A 438 -3.59 -70.14 38.24
C SER A 438 -5.00 -70.35 38.79
N ALA A 439 -6.01 -70.49 37.93
CA ALA A 439 -7.40 -70.61 38.37
C ALA A 439 -7.74 -71.98 39.00
N LEU A 440 -6.89 -72.99 38.86
CA LEU A 440 -7.06 -74.31 39.51
C LEU A 440 -6.44 -74.39 40.91
N ARG A 441 -5.56 -73.45 41.29
CA ARG A 441 -4.90 -73.46 42.61
C ARG A 441 -5.61 -72.64 43.69
N LEU A 442 -6.63 -71.87 43.32
CA LEU A 442 -7.44 -71.09 44.26
C LEU A 442 -8.67 -71.87 44.79
N GLY A 443 -8.88 -73.10 44.32
CA GLY A 443 -9.96 -73.98 44.78
C GLY A 443 -9.50 -75.13 45.70
N GLU A 444 -8.20 -75.24 46.01
CA GLU A 444 -7.66 -76.28 46.90
C GLU A 444 -7.46 -75.81 48.36
N ASP A 445 -7.60 -74.51 48.65
CA ASP A 445 -7.43 -73.93 49.99
C ASP A 445 -8.73 -73.30 50.56
N GLY A 446 -9.91 -73.78 50.14
CA GLY A 446 -11.22 -73.32 50.60
C GLY A 446 -11.97 -74.33 51.44
#